data_AF-A0A183P4R4-F1
#
_entry.id   AF-A0A183P4R4-F1
#
_cell.length_a   1.000
_cell.length_b   1.000
_cell.length_c   1.000
_cell.angle_alpha   90.00
_cell.angle_beta   90.00
_cell.angle_gamma   90.00
#
_symmetry.space_group_name_H-M   'P 1'
#
loop_
_entity.id
_entity.type
_entity.pdbx_description
1 polymer ?
#
loop_
_entity_poly.entity_id
_entity_poly.type
_entity_poly.pdbx_seq_one_letter_code
_entity_poly.pdbx_strand_id
1 'polypeptide(L)'
;MYFDLIQAFVYVLLVVIPSVVSSVGDQTLVFHECNQKCREEICESSLSNRRSYWDQHFNSSRVVIFENSILWDCESECKYRCMWNTVSALEKNGWPVPQFNGKWPFIRLCGIQEPASAIFSLLNFMFNCHMFNKFYRYVPYNSPMYKTWVMQIIFSMNAWKMDYFSALAFVIASVMVLHRRIFNPNRFITILFSALLSAFFVNHLATS
;
A
#
# COMPACT_ATOMS: atom_id res chain seq x y z
N MET A 1 22.15 14.27 -31.75
CA MET A 1 21.52 12.94 -31.97
C MET A 1 20.98 12.32 -30.67
N TYR A 2 21.80 11.93 -29.69
CA TYR A 2 21.25 11.39 -28.41
C TYR A 2 20.47 12.44 -27.61
N PHE A 3 20.95 13.68 -27.59
CA PHE A 3 20.29 14.78 -26.86
C PHE A 3 18.88 15.09 -27.42
N ASP A 4 18.75 15.16 -28.75
CA ASP A 4 17.46 15.43 -29.42
C ASP A 4 16.45 14.29 -29.22
N LEU A 5 16.93 13.05 -29.19
CA LEU A 5 16.12 11.87 -28.89
C LEU A 5 15.63 11.85 -27.44
N ILE A 6 16.49 12.24 -26.48
CA ILE A 6 16.11 12.35 -25.07
C ILE A 6 15.08 13.47 -24.89
N GLN A 7 15.27 14.61 -25.54
CA GLN A 7 14.37 15.75 -25.44
C GLN A 7 13.00 15.44 -26.06
N ALA A 8 12.96 14.75 -27.21
CA ALA A 8 11.72 14.27 -27.81
C ALA A 8 11.01 13.24 -26.92
N PHE A 9 11.76 12.31 -26.31
CA PHE A 9 11.21 11.30 -25.41
C PHE A 9 10.61 11.93 -24.14
N VAL A 10 11.28 12.91 -23.54
CA VAL A 10 10.76 13.67 -22.38
C VAL A 10 9.50 14.45 -22.75
N TYR A 11 9.46 15.07 -23.93
CA TYR A 11 8.27 15.78 -24.41
C TYR A 11 7.08 14.85 -24.62
N VAL A 12 7.33 13.67 -25.21
CA VAL A 12 6.30 12.63 -25.38
C VAL A 12 5.81 12.12 -24.03
N LEU A 13 6.71 11.87 -23.07
CA LEU A 13 6.34 11.48 -21.70
C LEU A 13 5.47 12.55 -21.01
N LEU A 14 5.83 13.82 -21.10
CA LEU A 14 5.07 14.92 -20.49
C LEU A 14 3.67 15.09 -21.11
N VAL A 15 3.50 14.78 -22.39
CA VAL A 15 2.20 14.86 -23.09
C VAL A 15 1.32 13.63 -22.81
N VAL A 16 1.94 12.47 -22.58
CA VAL A 16 1.23 11.19 -22.35
C VAL A 16 0.81 11.01 -20.89
N ILE A 17 1.47 11.67 -19.92
CA ILE A 17 1.07 11.61 -18.51
C ILE A 17 -0.21 12.46 -18.33
N PRO A 18 -1.37 11.84 -18.04
CA PRO A 18 -2.59 12.59 -17.80
C PRO A 18 -2.42 13.49 -16.57
N SER A 19 -3.08 14.65 -16.57
CA SER A 19 -3.13 15.53 -15.40
C SER A 19 -3.69 14.77 -14.21
N VAL A 20 -3.00 14.86 -13.07
CA VAL A 20 -3.46 14.25 -11.83
C VAL A 20 -4.68 15.03 -11.34
N VAL A 21 -5.87 14.45 -11.52
CA VAL A 21 -7.12 15.02 -11.01
C VAL A 21 -7.23 14.64 -9.53
N SER A 22 -7.51 15.62 -8.67
CA SER A 22 -7.82 15.38 -7.26
C SER A 22 -9.08 14.52 -7.11
N SER A 23 -9.22 13.85 -5.97
CA SER A 23 -10.40 13.01 -5.73
C SER A 23 -11.67 13.87 -5.72
N VAL A 24 -12.80 13.31 -6.19
CA VAL A 24 -14.08 14.04 -6.29
C VAL A 24 -14.50 14.63 -4.92
N GLY A 25 -14.24 13.90 -3.83
CA GLY A 25 -14.50 14.38 -2.48
C GLY A 25 -13.64 15.58 -2.08
N ASP A 26 -12.40 15.67 -2.56
CA ASP A 26 -11.48 16.77 -2.23
C ASP A 26 -11.88 18.08 -2.90
N GLN A 27 -12.68 18.01 -3.96
CA GLN A 27 -13.23 19.16 -4.69
C GLN A 27 -14.49 19.73 -4.03
N THR A 28 -15.02 19.06 -3.01
CA THR A 28 -16.25 19.50 -2.33
C THR A 28 -15.95 20.69 -1.43
N LEU A 29 -16.72 21.77 -1.56
CA LEU A 29 -16.57 23.00 -0.76
C LEU A 29 -16.60 22.69 0.76
N VAL A 30 -17.52 21.83 1.18
CA VAL A 30 -17.66 21.39 2.59
C VAL A 30 -16.36 20.80 3.14
N PHE A 31 -15.69 19.96 2.34
CA PHE A 31 -14.44 19.34 2.73
C PHE A 31 -13.31 20.37 2.79
N HIS A 32 -13.19 21.21 1.74
CA HIS A 32 -12.13 22.20 1.63
C HIS A 32 -12.19 23.24 2.76
N GLU A 33 -13.36 23.84 2.99
CA GLU A 33 -13.55 24.84 4.05
C GLU A 33 -13.30 24.25 5.44
N CYS A 34 -13.79 23.03 5.70
CA CYS A 34 -13.53 22.35 6.97
C CYS A 34 -12.04 22.09 7.18
N ASN A 35 -11.36 21.53 6.18
CA ASN A 35 -9.95 21.15 6.29
C ASN A 35 -9.05 22.38 6.44
N GLN A 36 -9.34 23.48 5.73
CA GLN A 36 -8.61 24.72 5.87
C GLN A 36 -8.77 25.32 7.27
N LYS A 37 -10.02 25.47 7.75
CA LYS A 37 -10.29 25.98 9.11
C LYS A 37 -9.63 25.13 10.18
N CYS A 38 -9.74 23.80 10.07
CA CYS A 38 -9.11 22.87 11.01
C CYS A 38 -7.58 23.06 11.07
N ARG A 39 -6.92 23.26 9.93
CA ARG A 39 -5.47 23.49 9.90
C ARG A 39 -5.09 24.81 10.57
N GLU A 40 -5.75 25.89 10.17
CA GLU A 40 -5.43 27.23 10.67
C GLU A 40 -5.71 27.34 12.18
N GLU A 41 -6.84 26.81 12.64
CA GLU A 41 -7.26 26.95 14.04
C GLU A 41 -6.58 25.97 15.01
N ILE A 42 -6.22 24.77 14.54
CA ILE A 42 -5.78 23.67 15.42
C ILE A 42 -4.32 23.28 15.16
N CYS A 43 -3.91 23.22 13.90
CA CYS A 43 -2.56 22.79 13.53
C CYS A 43 -1.52 23.92 13.65
N GLU A 44 -1.91 25.16 13.32
CA GLU A 44 -1.01 26.32 13.32
C GLU A 44 -0.99 27.06 14.67
N SER A 45 -2.00 26.85 15.53
CA SER A 45 -2.06 27.45 16.87
C SER A 45 -1.03 26.82 17.83
N SER A 46 0.11 27.48 18.00
CA SER A 46 1.18 27.24 18.99
C SER A 46 2.07 26.00 18.80
N LEU A 47 3.28 26.25 18.27
CA LEU A 47 4.38 25.29 18.11
C LEU A 47 4.87 24.62 19.41
N SER A 48 4.58 25.18 20.58
CA SER A 48 5.09 24.70 21.87
C SER A 48 4.20 23.64 22.54
N ASN A 49 2.92 23.50 22.15
CA ASN A 49 1.99 22.63 22.85
C ASN A 49 1.00 21.87 21.96
N ARG A 50 1.40 21.58 20.70
CA ARG A 50 0.59 20.82 19.73
C ARG A 50 -0.09 19.61 20.38
N ARG A 51 0.68 18.69 21.00
CA ARG A 51 0.15 17.44 21.59
C ARG A 51 -0.99 17.67 22.60
N SER A 52 -0.84 18.65 23.50
CA SER A 52 -1.87 18.97 24.51
C SER A 52 -3.16 19.54 23.89
N TYR A 53 -3.04 20.28 22.80
CA TYR A 53 -4.19 20.88 22.10
C TYR A 53 -4.94 19.83 21.25
N TRP A 54 -4.20 18.94 20.56
CA TRP A 54 -4.75 17.76 19.86
C TRP A 54 -5.60 16.89 20.78
N ASP A 55 -5.06 16.55 21.96
CA ASP A 55 -5.71 15.66 22.91
C ASP A 55 -6.97 16.29 23.53
N GLN A 56 -6.93 17.60 23.79
CA GLN A 56 -8.04 18.35 24.36
C GLN A 56 -9.18 18.57 23.36
N HIS A 57 -8.89 18.97 22.12
CA HIS A 57 -9.91 19.31 21.13
C HIS A 57 -10.60 18.07 20.58
N PHE A 58 -9.87 16.98 20.39
CA PHE A 58 -10.39 15.77 19.76
C PHE A 58 -10.76 14.64 20.74
N ASN A 59 -10.64 14.89 22.05
CA ASN A 59 -10.96 13.98 23.15
C ASN A 59 -10.37 12.57 22.91
N SER A 60 -9.13 12.53 22.41
CA SER A 60 -8.50 11.31 21.88
C SER A 60 -7.70 10.54 22.92
N SER A 61 -7.91 10.78 24.22
CA SER A 61 -7.02 10.35 25.32
C SER A 61 -6.79 8.83 25.43
N ARG A 62 -7.59 7.97 24.79
CA ARG A 62 -7.35 6.51 24.72
C ARG A 62 -6.62 6.05 23.45
N VAL A 63 -6.55 6.89 22.41
CA VAL A 63 -6.01 6.55 21.08
C VAL A 63 -4.54 7.00 20.95
N VAL A 64 -4.11 7.98 21.76
CA VAL A 64 -2.76 8.60 21.72
C VAL A 64 -1.59 7.62 21.87
N ILE A 65 -1.75 6.55 22.67
CA ILE A 65 -0.65 5.61 22.94
C ILE A 65 -0.23 4.86 21.66
N PHE A 66 -1.18 4.56 20.77
CA PHE A 66 -0.90 3.89 19.50
C PHE A 66 -0.55 4.86 18.36
N GLU A 67 -1.00 6.12 18.42
CA GLU A 67 -0.80 7.08 17.33
C GLU A 67 0.65 7.55 17.17
N ASN A 68 1.42 7.64 18.27
CA ASN A 68 2.86 7.93 18.18
C ASN A 68 3.65 6.84 17.44
N SER A 69 3.17 5.60 17.45
CA SER A 69 3.78 4.50 16.68
C SER A 69 3.35 4.48 15.21
N ILE A 70 2.28 5.20 14.85
CA ILE A 70 1.64 5.15 13.53
C ILE A 70 1.96 6.40 12.67
N LEU A 71 2.81 7.33 13.14
CA LEU A 71 3.10 8.60 12.44
C LEU A 71 1.82 9.37 12.05
N TRP A 72 0.79 9.30 12.90
CA TRP A 72 -0.44 10.05 12.66
C TRP A 72 -0.25 11.51 13.03
N ASP A 73 -0.38 12.41 12.05
CA ASP A 73 -0.13 13.82 12.23
C ASP A 73 -1.43 14.64 12.34
N CYS A 74 -1.24 15.87 12.78
CA CYS A 74 -2.24 16.92 12.84
C CYS A 74 -3.07 17.01 11.54
N GLU A 75 -2.36 16.98 10.41
CA GLU A 75 -2.92 17.25 9.11
C GLU A 75 -3.84 16.12 8.64
N SER A 76 -3.40 14.87 8.85
CA SER A 76 -4.18 13.68 8.56
C SER A 76 -5.43 13.57 9.43
N GLU A 77 -5.38 13.99 10.69
CA GLU A 77 -6.56 14.02 11.57
C GLU A 77 -7.61 15.03 11.09
N CYS A 78 -7.20 16.24 10.70
CA CYS A 78 -8.10 17.24 10.10
C CYS A 78 -8.75 16.70 8.81
N LYS A 79 -7.95 16.12 7.90
CA LYS A 79 -8.44 15.47 6.68
C LYS A 79 -9.46 14.38 6.99
N TYR A 80 -9.18 13.52 7.97
CA TYR A 80 -10.05 12.41 8.36
C TYR A 80 -11.39 12.89 8.91
N ARG A 81 -11.40 13.87 9.81
CA ARG A 81 -12.64 14.38 10.42
C ARG A 81 -13.50 15.16 9.43
N CYS A 82 -12.87 16.00 8.61
CA CYS A 82 -13.57 16.75 7.58
C CYS A 82 -14.13 15.86 6.48
N MET A 83 -13.44 14.76 6.14
CA MET A 83 -13.98 13.71 5.29
C MET A 83 -15.27 13.15 5.89
N TRP A 84 -15.25 12.69 7.15
CA TRP A 84 -16.43 12.13 7.81
C TRP A 84 -17.59 13.13 7.95
N ASN A 85 -17.29 14.41 8.23
CA ASN A 85 -18.31 15.47 8.24
C ASN A 85 -18.98 15.64 6.87
N THR A 86 -18.18 15.60 5.80
CA THR A 86 -18.68 15.68 4.41
C THR A 86 -19.51 14.45 4.06
N VAL A 87 -19.06 13.24 4.44
CA VAL A 87 -19.80 11.99 4.26
C VAL A 87 -21.17 12.06 4.94
N SER A 88 -21.24 12.49 6.21
CA SER A 88 -22.51 12.63 6.93
C SER A 88 -23.45 13.66 6.27
N ALA A 89 -22.91 14.75 5.73
CA ALA A 89 -23.71 15.73 4.99
C ALA A 89 -24.28 15.16 3.68
N LEU A 90 -23.49 14.37 2.96
CA LEU A 90 -23.91 13.69 1.73
C LEU A 90 -24.97 12.61 1.99
N GLU A 91 -24.75 11.78 3.01
CA GLU A 91 -25.70 10.74 3.43
C GLU A 91 -27.05 11.34 3.82
N LYS A 92 -27.06 12.45 4.57
CA LYS A 92 -28.29 13.17 4.94
C LYS A 92 -29.10 13.63 3.72
N ASN A 93 -28.41 14.00 2.65
CA ASN A 93 -29.02 14.48 1.42
C ASN A 93 -29.28 13.34 0.41
N GLY A 94 -28.95 12.09 0.74
CA GLY A 94 -29.15 10.92 -0.13
C GLY A 94 -28.18 10.82 -1.33
N TRP A 95 -27.02 11.49 -1.27
CA TRP A 95 -26.04 11.48 -2.35
C TRP A 95 -25.04 10.33 -2.18
N PRO A 96 -24.49 9.78 -3.29
CA PRO A 96 -23.44 8.79 -3.20
C PRO A 96 -22.17 9.40 -2.59
N VAL A 97 -21.50 8.61 -1.75
CA VAL A 97 -20.25 9.02 -1.10
C VAL A 97 -19.09 8.94 -2.10
N PRO A 98 -18.38 10.04 -2.39
CA PRO A 98 -17.23 10.02 -3.28
C PRO A 98 -15.97 9.52 -2.56
N GLN A 99 -14.93 9.27 -3.34
CA GLN A 99 -13.58 9.03 -2.84
C GLN A 99 -12.95 10.36 -2.37
N PHE A 100 -12.14 10.31 -1.31
CA PHE A 100 -11.40 11.46 -0.75
C PHE A 100 -9.91 11.12 -0.73
N ASN A 101 -9.05 11.99 -1.27
CA ASN A 101 -7.61 11.77 -1.42
C ASN A 101 -7.23 10.40 -2.01
N GLY A 102 -8.03 9.89 -2.96
CA GLY A 102 -7.79 8.56 -3.55
C GLY A 102 -8.10 7.37 -2.63
N LYS A 103 -8.82 7.59 -1.53
CA LYS A 103 -9.25 6.54 -0.58
C LYS A 103 -10.76 6.61 -0.32
N TRP A 104 -11.36 5.47 -0.03
CA TRP A 104 -12.72 5.42 0.48
C TRP A 104 -12.73 5.82 1.98
N PRO A 105 -13.81 6.47 2.46
CA PRO A 105 -13.93 6.81 3.87
C PRO A 105 -14.08 5.55 4.72
N PHE A 106 -13.00 5.15 5.38
CA PHE A 106 -12.98 4.04 6.33
C PHE A 106 -12.99 4.55 7.77
N ILE A 107 -13.66 3.81 8.65
CA ILE A 107 -13.69 4.12 10.08
C ILE A 107 -12.38 3.64 10.68
N ARG A 108 -11.65 4.53 11.35
CA ARG A 108 -10.46 4.20 12.12
C ARG A 108 -10.86 3.44 13.39
N LEU A 109 -10.22 2.31 13.63
CA LEU A 109 -10.36 1.54 14.87
C LEU A 109 -8.98 1.35 15.50
N CYS A 110 -8.80 1.78 16.75
CA CYS A 110 -7.53 1.65 17.49
C CYS A 110 -6.30 2.17 16.71
N GLY A 111 -6.45 3.28 15.97
CA GLY A 111 -5.39 3.86 15.14
C GLY A 111 -5.19 3.23 13.76
N ILE A 112 -5.84 2.10 13.47
CA ILE A 112 -5.76 1.41 12.17
C ILE A 112 -6.73 2.09 11.19
N GLN A 113 -6.21 2.59 10.06
CA GLN A 113 -7.00 3.26 9.01
C GLN A 113 -7.93 2.30 8.28
N GLU A 114 -7.50 1.07 8.03
CA GLU A 114 -8.25 0.07 7.29
C GLU A 114 -8.31 -1.24 8.09
N PRO A 115 -9.21 -1.35 9.08
CA PRO A 115 -9.22 -2.48 10.01
C PRO A 115 -9.45 -3.82 9.31
N ALA A 116 -10.33 -3.85 8.30
CA ALA A 116 -10.60 -5.06 7.54
C ALA A 116 -9.36 -5.55 6.77
N SER A 117 -8.67 -4.67 6.02
CA SER A 117 -7.49 -5.06 5.26
C SER A 117 -6.33 -5.48 6.18
N ALA A 118 -6.17 -4.82 7.33
CA ALA A 118 -5.21 -5.23 8.36
C ALA A 118 -5.49 -6.63 8.91
N ILE A 119 -6.75 -6.95 9.22
CA ILE A 119 -7.15 -8.29 9.66
C ILE A 119 -6.91 -9.32 8.57
N PHE A 120 -7.32 -9.05 7.33
CA PHE A 120 -7.10 -9.97 6.21
C PHE A 120 -5.62 -10.21 5.93
N SER A 121 -4.78 -9.18 6.05
CA SER A 121 -3.33 -9.30 5.90
C SER A 121 -2.71 -10.16 7.01
N LEU A 122 -3.13 -9.96 8.27
CA LEU A 122 -2.71 -10.80 9.40
C LEU A 122 -3.14 -12.26 9.21
N LEU A 123 -4.39 -12.49 8.82
CA LEU A 123 -4.89 -13.83 8.53
C LEU A 123 -4.10 -14.48 7.40
N ASN A 124 -3.83 -13.74 6.31
CA ASN A 124 -3.01 -14.24 5.20
C ASN A 124 -1.60 -14.64 5.69
N PHE A 125 -0.97 -13.84 6.54
CA PHE A 125 0.32 -14.19 7.15
C PHE A 125 0.23 -15.46 8.00
N MET A 126 -0.80 -15.57 8.86
CA MET A 126 -1.02 -16.76 9.70
C MET A 126 -1.25 -18.02 8.86
N PHE A 127 -2.05 -17.94 7.80
CA PHE A 127 -2.27 -19.05 6.88
C PHE A 127 -0.98 -19.46 6.18
N ASN A 128 -0.19 -18.51 5.68
CA ASN A 128 1.11 -18.81 5.08
C ASN A 128 2.06 -19.48 6.09
N CYS A 129 2.10 -19.02 7.34
CA CYS A 129 2.89 -19.63 8.42
C CYS A 129 2.45 -21.07 8.72
N HIS A 130 1.14 -21.28 8.83
CA HIS A 130 0.58 -22.60 9.04
C HIS A 130 0.92 -23.55 7.88
N MET A 131 0.73 -23.08 6.64
CA MET A 131 1.01 -23.85 5.43
C MET A 131 2.50 -24.11 5.25
N PHE A 132 3.38 -23.20 5.65
CA PHE A 132 4.82 -23.41 5.65
C PHE A 132 5.23 -24.55 6.60
N ASN A 133 4.71 -24.57 7.82
CA ASN A 133 4.98 -25.63 8.78
C ASN A 133 4.47 -26.99 8.26
N LYS A 134 3.29 -27.01 7.63
CA LYS A 134 2.77 -28.21 6.96
C LYS A 134 3.69 -28.65 5.82
N PHE A 135 4.06 -27.73 4.93
CA PHE A 135 4.96 -27.99 3.80
C PHE A 135 6.29 -28.58 4.26
N TYR A 136 6.90 -28.02 5.30
CA TYR A 136 8.16 -28.47 5.88
C TYR A 136 8.09 -29.91 6.42
N ARG A 137 6.95 -30.31 6.99
CA ARG A 137 6.76 -31.66 7.55
C ARG A 137 6.49 -32.73 6.50
N TYR A 138 5.75 -32.41 5.44
CA TYR A 138 5.26 -33.41 4.48
C TYR A 138 6.09 -33.47 3.19
N VAL A 139 6.84 -32.43 2.84
CA VAL A 139 7.58 -32.39 1.57
C VAL A 139 9.07 -32.64 1.82
N PRO A 140 9.67 -33.69 1.21
CA PRO A 140 11.08 -33.95 1.38
C PRO A 140 11.92 -32.89 0.67
N TYR A 141 13.02 -32.50 1.30
CA TYR A 141 13.96 -31.49 0.78
C TYR A 141 14.51 -31.83 -0.62
N ASN A 142 14.62 -33.12 -0.94
CA ASN A 142 15.12 -33.61 -2.23
C ASN A 142 14.14 -33.38 -3.40
N SER A 143 12.94 -32.86 -3.13
CA SER A 143 11.96 -32.56 -4.19
C SER A 143 12.50 -31.47 -5.13
N PRO A 144 12.40 -31.64 -6.46
CA PRO A 144 13.02 -30.75 -7.43
C PRO A 144 12.51 -29.30 -7.36
N MET A 145 11.31 -29.08 -6.80
CA MET A 145 10.68 -27.76 -6.64
C MET A 145 10.70 -27.23 -5.20
N TYR A 146 11.33 -27.94 -4.25
CA TYR A 146 11.28 -27.58 -2.83
C TYR A 146 11.67 -26.11 -2.60
N LYS A 147 12.82 -25.69 -3.16
CA LYS A 147 13.35 -24.33 -3.00
C LYS A 147 12.43 -23.26 -3.59
N THR A 148 11.82 -23.52 -4.74
CA THR A 148 10.93 -22.55 -5.41
C THR A 148 9.65 -22.33 -4.60
N TRP A 149 9.07 -23.40 -4.04
CA TRP A 149 7.90 -23.31 -3.15
C TRP A 149 8.22 -22.58 -1.85
N VAL A 150 9.38 -22.84 -1.24
CA VAL A 150 9.83 -22.12 -0.03
C VAL A 150 9.98 -20.63 -0.32
N MET A 151 10.62 -20.25 -1.42
CA MET A 151 10.76 -18.84 -1.81
C MET A 151 9.41 -18.17 -2.02
N GLN A 152 8.47 -18.84 -2.70
CA GLN A 152 7.13 -18.32 -2.93
C GLN A 152 6.37 -18.06 -1.63
N ILE A 153 6.44 -19.00 -0.67
CA ILE A 153 5.82 -18.86 0.64
C ILE A 153 6.48 -17.70 1.43
N ILE A 154 7.80 -17.55 1.38
CA ILE A 154 8.51 -16.44 2.03
C ILE A 154 8.04 -15.10 1.46
N PHE A 155 7.91 -14.96 0.14
CA PHE A 155 7.39 -13.73 -0.46
C PHE A 155 5.94 -13.46 -0.04
N SER A 156 5.08 -14.49 -0.03
CA SER A 156 3.70 -14.36 0.46
C SER A 156 3.61 -13.93 1.93
N MET A 157 4.52 -14.39 2.79
CA MET A 157 4.59 -13.92 4.18
C MET A 157 5.05 -12.47 4.29
N ASN A 158 5.90 -11.99 3.39
CA ASN A 158 6.42 -10.62 3.40
C ASN A 158 5.49 -9.61 2.75
N ALA A 159 4.38 -10.06 2.13
CA ALA A 159 3.38 -9.21 1.50
C ALA A 159 2.97 -8.05 2.43
N TRP A 160 2.58 -8.34 3.67
CA TRP A 160 2.16 -7.36 4.67
C TRP A 160 3.10 -6.16 4.95
N LYS A 161 4.38 -6.23 4.53
CA LYS A 161 5.37 -5.14 4.64
C LYS A 161 5.74 -4.52 3.29
N MET A 162 5.73 -5.32 2.22
CA MET A 162 6.21 -4.94 0.90
C MET A 162 5.25 -5.48 -0.16
N ASP A 163 3.97 -5.10 -0.07
CA ASP A 163 2.89 -5.71 -0.85
C ASP A 163 3.20 -5.74 -2.34
N TYR A 164 3.68 -4.63 -2.90
CA TYR A 164 3.98 -4.52 -4.32
C TYR A 164 5.17 -5.40 -4.75
N PHE A 165 6.31 -5.29 -4.07
CA PHE A 165 7.51 -6.07 -4.41
C PHE A 165 7.32 -7.56 -4.14
N SER A 166 6.61 -7.91 -3.08
CA SER A 166 6.29 -9.29 -2.72
C SER A 166 5.31 -9.92 -3.72
N ALA A 167 4.32 -9.16 -4.20
CA ALA A 167 3.41 -9.61 -5.25
C ALA A 167 4.15 -9.86 -6.56
N LEU A 168 5.03 -8.95 -6.98
CA LEU A 168 5.86 -9.12 -8.17
C LEU A 168 6.76 -10.36 -8.05
N ALA A 169 7.44 -10.53 -6.92
CA ALA A 169 8.30 -11.69 -6.65
C ALA A 169 7.50 -13.01 -6.68
N PHE A 170 6.28 -13.02 -6.14
CA PHE A 170 5.38 -14.17 -6.17
C PHE A 170 4.96 -14.54 -7.60
N VAL A 171 4.62 -13.55 -8.44
CA VAL A 171 4.29 -13.78 -9.85
C VAL A 171 5.48 -14.35 -10.60
N ILE A 172 6.67 -13.79 -10.41
CA ILE A 172 7.91 -14.28 -11.03
C ILE A 172 8.19 -15.73 -10.61
N ALA A 173 8.07 -16.05 -9.32
CA ALA A 173 8.22 -17.41 -8.82
C ALA A 173 7.20 -18.37 -9.46
N SER A 174 5.95 -17.94 -9.63
CA SER A 174 4.89 -18.74 -10.27
C SER A 174 5.19 -19.02 -11.75
N VAL A 175 5.72 -18.03 -12.48
CA VAL A 175 6.17 -18.19 -13.87
C VAL A 175 7.34 -19.17 -13.95
N MET A 176 8.29 -19.13 -13.01
CA MET A 176 9.39 -20.10 -12.94
C MET A 176 8.88 -21.53 -12.68
N VAL A 177 7.90 -21.71 -11.80
CA VAL A 177 7.26 -23.01 -11.56
C VAL A 177 6.57 -23.51 -12.82
N LEU A 178 5.79 -22.65 -13.49
CA LEU A 178 5.09 -22.97 -14.73
C LEU A 178 6.07 -23.43 -15.82
N HIS A 179 7.14 -22.66 -16.03
CA HIS A 179 8.19 -22.98 -17.00
C HIS A 179 8.78 -24.37 -16.76
N ARG A 180 9.11 -24.69 -15.50
CA ARG A 180 9.67 -26.00 -15.13
C ARG A 180 8.64 -27.15 -15.23
N ARG A 181 7.36 -26.91 -14.95
CA ARG A 181 6.32 -27.96 -15.02
C ARG A 181 5.92 -28.29 -16.45
N ILE A 182 5.78 -27.29 -17.32
CA ILE A 182 5.27 -27.49 -18.69
C ILE A 182 6.37 -27.97 -19.63
N PHE A 183 7.52 -27.27 -19.63
CA PHE A 183 8.55 -27.50 -20.65
C PHE A 183 9.61 -28.50 -20.21
N ASN A 184 9.66 -28.84 -18.91
CA ASN A 184 10.70 -29.65 -18.28
C ASN A 184 12.10 -29.46 -18.89
N PRO A 185 12.60 -28.22 -19.01
CA PRO A 185 13.75 -27.93 -19.83
C PRO A 185 15.06 -28.30 -19.11
N ASN A 186 16.13 -28.44 -19.87
CA ASN A 186 17.47 -28.69 -19.32
C ASN A 186 17.83 -27.68 -18.22
N ARG A 187 18.62 -28.13 -17.23
CA ARG A 187 19.04 -27.31 -16.09
C ARG A 187 19.63 -25.96 -16.52
N PHE A 188 20.37 -25.93 -17.63
CA PHE A 188 20.94 -24.70 -18.20
C PHE A 188 19.87 -23.68 -18.62
N ILE A 189 18.85 -24.11 -19.36
CA ILE A 189 17.75 -23.26 -19.82
C ILE A 189 16.96 -22.73 -18.62
N THR A 190 16.72 -23.58 -17.61
CA THR A 190 16.07 -23.15 -16.37
C THR A 190 16.87 -22.04 -15.68
N ILE A 191 18.19 -22.18 -15.58
CA ILE A 191 19.07 -21.17 -14.96
C ILE A 191 19.03 -19.86 -15.73
N LEU A 192 19.17 -19.91 -17.06
CA LEU A 192 19.14 -18.72 -17.92
C LEU A 192 17.81 -17.97 -17.81
N PHE A 193 16.68 -18.70 -17.89
CA PHE A 193 15.35 -18.12 -17.77
C PHE A 193 15.13 -17.50 -16.37
N SER A 194 15.59 -18.19 -15.33
CA SER A 194 15.48 -17.69 -13.95
C SER A 194 16.35 -16.46 -13.72
N ALA A 195 17.54 -16.41 -14.32
CA ALA A 195 18.45 -15.26 -14.24
C ALA A 195 17.86 -14.03 -14.95
N LEU A 196 17.25 -14.20 -16.13
CA LEU A 196 16.58 -13.12 -16.85
C LEU A 196 15.44 -12.49 -16.04
N LEU A 197 14.57 -13.31 -15.47
CA LEU A 197 13.46 -12.82 -14.64
C LEU A 197 13.94 -12.17 -13.34
N SER A 198 15.01 -12.70 -12.73
CA SER A 198 15.61 -12.11 -11.53
C SER A 198 16.27 -10.77 -11.84
N ALA A 199 16.95 -10.64 -13.00
CA ALA A 199 17.53 -9.38 -13.44
C ALA A 199 16.45 -8.32 -13.71
N PHE A 200 15.32 -8.71 -14.32
CA PHE A 200 14.16 -7.84 -14.47
C PHE A 200 13.63 -7.33 -13.11
N PHE A 201 13.48 -8.23 -12.13
CA PHE A 201 13.04 -7.88 -10.78
C PHE A 201 13.99 -6.88 -10.10
N VAL A 202 15.30 -7.13 -10.15
CA VAL A 202 16.32 -6.26 -9.55
C VAL A 202 16.35 -4.89 -10.25
N ASN A 203 16.24 -4.85 -11.57
CA ASN A 203 16.17 -3.58 -12.29
C ASN A 203 14.95 -2.77 -11.89
N HIS A 204 13.79 -3.43 -11.76
CA HIS A 204 12.57 -2.77 -11.33
C HIS A 204 12.66 -2.22 -9.89
N LEU A 205 13.31 -2.95 -8.99
CA LEU A 205 13.62 -2.48 -7.63
C LEU A 205 14.55 -1.26 -7.62
N ALA A 206 15.49 -1.17 -8.57
CA ALA A 206 16.45 -0.07 -8.65
C ALA A 206 15.85 1.22 -9.26
N THR A 207 14.79 1.09 -10.07
CA THR A 207 14.13 2.21 -10.75
C THR A 207 12.91 2.77 -10.01
N SER A 208 12.43 2.09 -8.96
CA SER A 208 11.26 2.48 -8.16
C SER A 208 11.67 3.23 -6.90
#